data_AF-I3T2W1-F1
#
_entry.id   AF-I3T2W1-F1
#
_cell.length_a   1.000
_cell.length_b   1.000
_cell.length_c   1.000
_cell.angle_alpha   90.00
_cell.angle_beta   90.00
_cell.angle_gamma   90.00
#
_symmetry.space_group_name_H-M   'P 1'
#
loop_
_entity.id
_entity.type
_entity.pdbx_description
1 polymer ?
#
loop_
_entity_poly.entity_id
_entity_poly.type
_entity_poly.pdbx_seq_one_letter_code
_entity_poly.pdbx_strand_id
1 'polypeptide(L)'
;MRFGPLAILLWMGNRLSCIATKDTYSTYQIYILDFDSGKWSLHHEMGPFDYVSACGHRLNTTDVKFRLWINDQIIFRVRLPQSPIGNLLPGLQYIHFGYNVKTRQLTKIEDIDVGNFEVCLHTNSLVSLPGTPA
;
A
#
# COMPACT_ATOMS: atom_id res chain seq x y z
N MET A 1 6.27 24.11 -4.90
CA MET A 1 5.23 23.77 -3.90
C MET A 1 5.77 22.64 -3.04
N ARG A 2 5.93 22.84 -1.73
CA ARG A 2 6.25 21.76 -0.78
C ARG A 2 4.92 21.21 -0.26
N PHE A 3 4.50 20.04 -0.73
CA PHE A 3 3.45 19.28 -0.09
C PHE A 3 4.01 18.80 1.26
N GLY A 4 3.31 19.05 2.37
CA GLY A 4 3.70 18.53 3.68
C GLY A 4 3.82 17.01 3.67
N PRO A 5 4.48 16.39 4.67
CA PRO A 5 4.66 14.95 4.69
C PRO A 5 3.30 14.26 4.62
N LEU A 6 3.07 13.51 3.54
CA LEU A 6 1.84 12.76 3.31
C LEU A 6 1.85 11.57 4.27
N ALA A 7 1.20 11.74 5.42
CA ALA A 7 0.94 10.66 6.35
C ALA A 7 -0.39 9.99 5.99
N ILE A 8 -0.41 8.65 5.96
CA ILE A 8 -1.64 7.87 5.73
C ILE A 8 -1.91 6.96 6.92
N LEU A 9 -3.16 6.99 7.39
CA LEU A 9 -3.63 6.14 8.46
C LEU A 9 -4.21 4.85 7.89
N LEU A 10 -3.73 3.70 8.37
CA LEU A 10 -4.23 2.38 7.99
C LEU A 10 -4.50 1.54 9.23
N TRP A 11 -5.55 0.72 9.18
CA TRP A 11 -5.75 -0.32 10.19
C TRP A 11 -4.78 -1.47 9.98
N MET A 12 -4.09 -1.88 11.04
CA MET A 12 -3.24 -3.06 11.13
C MET A 12 -3.84 -4.01 12.16
N GLY A 13 -4.71 -4.92 11.71
CA GLY A 13 -5.49 -5.77 12.62
C GLY A 13 -6.35 -4.92 13.57
N ASN A 14 -6.10 -5.02 14.88
CA ASN A 14 -6.77 -4.23 15.91
C ASN A 14 -6.03 -2.95 16.31
N ARG A 15 -4.97 -2.55 15.59
CA ARG A 15 -4.18 -1.35 15.87
C ARG A 15 -4.31 -0.32 14.76
N LEU A 16 -4.30 0.96 15.11
CA LEU A 16 -4.20 2.04 14.13
C LEU A 16 -2.72 2.28 13.82
N SER A 17 -2.39 2.32 12.53
CA SER A 17 -1.04 2.61 12.04
C SER A 17 -1.00 3.90 11.23
N CYS A 18 0.16 4.54 11.19
CA CYS A 18 0.44 5.74 10.42
C CYS A 18 1.71 5.51 9.60
N ILE A 19 1.61 5.60 8.28
CA ILE A 19 2.75 5.53 7.37
C ILE A 19 3.11 6.94 6.95
N ALA A 20 4.32 7.38 7.25
CA ALA A 20 4.82 8.71 6.91
C ALA A 20 6.07 8.62 6.03
N THR A 21 6.20 9.55 5.09
CA THR A 21 7.43 9.76 4.30
C THR A 21 8.53 10.31 5.21
N LYS A 22 9.67 9.61 5.27
CA LYS A 22 10.84 10.05 6.04
C LYS A 22 11.76 10.96 5.23
N ASP A 23 11.95 10.63 3.95
CA ASP A 23 12.75 11.40 3.02
C ASP A 23 11.95 11.78 1.77
N THR A 24 12.61 12.46 0.84
CA THR A 24 11.94 13.12 -0.27
C THR A 24 11.23 12.15 -1.21
N TYR A 25 11.63 10.86 -1.33
CA TYR A 25 11.01 9.97 -2.34
C TYR A 25 11.12 8.44 -2.11
N SER A 26 11.74 7.92 -1.05
CA SER A 26 12.12 6.49 -1.04
C SER A 26 12.00 5.73 0.27
N THR A 27 11.94 6.41 1.41
CA THR A 27 11.80 5.72 2.71
C THR A 27 10.56 6.15 3.46
N TYR A 28 9.93 5.17 4.10
CA TYR A 28 8.69 5.34 4.86
C TYR A 28 8.86 4.81 6.27
N GLN A 29 8.27 5.48 7.23
CA GLN A 29 8.21 5.03 8.62
C GLN A 29 6.78 4.68 8.98
N ILE A 30 6.63 3.55 9.67
CA ILE A 30 5.36 3.08 10.18
C ILE A 30 5.35 3.33 11.68
N TYR A 31 4.37 4.08 12.14
CA TYR A 31 4.06 4.23 13.55
C TYR A 31 2.78 3.47 13.89
N ILE A 32 2.70 2.96 15.11
CA ILE A 32 1.48 2.34 15.65
C ILE A 32 1.00 3.12 16.86
N LEU A 33 -0.31 3.30 16.96
CA LEU A 33 -0.97 3.84 18.15
C LEU A 33 -1.24 2.71 19.13
N ASP A 34 -0.69 2.85 20.33
CA ASP A 34 -1.14 2.10 21.49
C ASP A 34 -2.34 2.81 22.11
N PHE A 35 -3.50 2.16 22.10
CA PHE A 35 -4.75 2.73 22.62
C PHE A 35 -4.76 2.84 24.15
N ASP A 36 -4.03 1.97 24.86
CA ASP A 36 -4.01 1.99 26.32
C ASP A 36 -3.21 3.19 26.84
N SER A 37 -2.09 3.51 26.16
CA SER A 37 -1.23 4.64 26.52
C SER A 37 -1.49 5.92 25.73
N GLY A 38 -2.23 5.84 24.62
CA GLY A 38 -2.46 6.94 23.69
C GLY A 38 -1.20 7.38 22.93
N LYS A 39 -0.12 6.60 22.96
CA LYS A 39 1.18 6.98 22.39
C LYS A 39 1.42 6.33 21.04
N TRP A 40 2.02 7.11 20.14
CA TRP A 40 2.58 6.61 18.89
C TRP A 40 4.01 6.10 19.11
N SER A 41 4.33 4.93 18.57
CA SER A 41 5.67 4.37 18.60
C SER A 41 6.10 3.91 17.21
N LEU A 42 7.39 4.02 16.89
CA LEU A 42 7.94 3.53 15.63
C LEU A 42 7.88 2.00 15.62
N HIS A 43 7.17 1.45 14.64
CA HIS A 43 7.00 0.01 14.46
C HIS A 43 7.97 -0.55 13.42
N HIS A 44 8.12 0.13 12.28
CA HIS A 44 8.93 -0.36 11.17
C HIS A 44 9.44 0.78 10.29
N GLU A 45 10.60 0.58 9.66
CA GLU A 45 11.13 1.46 8.63
C GLU A 45 11.21 0.70 7.31
N MET A 46 10.54 1.23 6.28
CA MET A 46 10.59 0.74 4.91
C MET A 46 11.73 1.44 4.17
N GLY A 47 12.67 0.65 3.68
CA GLY A 47 13.66 1.11 2.72
C GLY A 47 13.07 1.29 1.31
N PRO A 48 13.91 1.67 0.34
CA PRO A 48 13.52 1.73 -1.07
C PRO A 48 12.98 0.39 -1.57
N PHE A 49 11.95 0.44 -2.41
CA PHE A 49 11.32 -0.74 -3.00
C PHE A 49 12.18 -1.33 -4.13
N ASP A 50 12.43 -2.65 -4.08
CA ASP A 50 13.15 -3.37 -5.13
C ASP A 50 12.23 -3.77 -6.29
N TYR A 51 11.96 -2.82 -7.18
CA TYR A 51 11.16 -3.06 -8.38
C TYR A 51 11.85 -3.99 -9.38
N VAL A 52 13.18 -4.08 -9.37
CA VAL A 52 13.91 -4.97 -10.31
C VAL A 52 13.62 -6.41 -9.94
N SER A 53 13.66 -6.76 -8.65
CA SER A 53 13.27 -8.09 -8.18
C SER A 53 11.79 -8.38 -8.47
N ALA A 54 10.89 -7.42 -8.25
CA ALA A 54 9.45 -7.64 -8.41
C ALA A 54 8.95 -7.65 -9.87
N CYS A 55 9.60 -6.92 -10.78
CA CYS A 55 9.13 -6.72 -12.17
C CYS A 55 10.13 -7.16 -13.25
N GLY A 56 11.34 -7.58 -12.87
CA GLY A 56 12.42 -7.93 -13.80
C GLY A 56 13.12 -6.73 -14.46
N HIS A 57 12.68 -5.50 -14.17
CA HIS A 57 13.25 -4.27 -14.72
C HIS A 57 13.08 -3.09 -13.76
N ARG A 58 13.85 -2.02 -13.96
CA ARG A 58 13.72 -0.80 -13.16
C ARG A 58 12.42 -0.07 -13.52
N LEU A 59 11.68 0.36 -12.50
CA LEU A 59 10.51 1.21 -12.65
C LEU A 59 10.82 2.63 -12.20
N ASN A 60 10.54 3.61 -13.07
CA ASN A 60 10.46 5.01 -12.66
C ASN A 60 9.04 5.27 -12.17
N THR A 61 8.88 5.69 -10.92
CA THR A 61 7.58 5.98 -10.31
C THR A 61 7.50 7.44 -9.90
N THR A 62 6.29 8.01 -9.95
CA THR A 62 6.06 9.43 -9.66
C THR A 62 5.29 9.66 -8.36
N ASP A 63 4.56 8.65 -7.89
CA ASP A 63 3.70 8.73 -6.71
C ASP A 63 3.46 7.32 -6.16
N VAL A 64 3.37 7.19 -4.85
CA VAL A 64 3.07 5.94 -4.12
C VAL A 64 1.86 6.20 -3.25
N LYS A 65 0.79 5.40 -3.44
CA LYS A 65 -0.43 5.49 -2.64
C LYS A 65 -0.68 4.18 -1.92
N PHE A 66 -0.49 4.17 -0.61
CA PHE A 66 -0.88 3.05 0.24
C PHE A 66 -2.41 2.93 0.32
N ARG A 67 -2.91 1.70 0.36
CA ARG A 67 -4.35 1.40 0.26
C ARG A 67 -4.88 0.67 1.47
N LEU A 68 -4.24 -0.43 1.81
CA LEU A 68 -4.69 -1.29 2.90
C LEU A 68 -3.52 -2.07 3.47
N TRP A 69 -3.72 -2.55 4.69
CA TRP A 69 -2.81 -3.45 5.36
C TRP A 69 -3.60 -4.67 5.82
N ILE A 70 -3.20 -5.85 5.35
CA ILE A 70 -3.76 -7.13 5.78
C ILE A 70 -2.61 -8.03 6.22
N ASN A 71 -2.70 -8.60 7.42
CA ASN A 71 -1.65 -9.43 8.01
C ASN A 71 -0.30 -8.70 8.02
N ASP A 72 0.71 -9.25 7.36
CA ASP A 72 2.04 -8.64 7.21
C ASP A 72 2.21 -7.92 5.86
N GLN A 73 1.14 -7.75 5.08
CA GLN A 73 1.17 -7.23 3.71
C GLN A 73 0.51 -5.86 3.63
N ILE A 74 1.28 -4.88 3.15
CA ILE A 74 0.77 -3.56 2.79
C ILE A 74 0.57 -3.52 1.30
N ILE A 75 -0.66 -3.25 0.87
CA ILE A 75 -0.98 -3.08 -0.54
C ILE A 75 -0.95 -1.60 -0.86
N PHE A 76 -0.24 -1.27 -1.93
CA PHE A 76 -0.15 0.08 -2.45
C PHE A 76 -0.11 0.07 -3.96
N ARG A 77 -0.31 1.24 -4.56
CA ARG A 77 -0.15 1.42 -5.99
C ARG A 77 0.85 2.52 -6.29
N VAL A 78 1.60 2.35 -7.37
CA VAL A 78 2.56 3.33 -7.85
C VAL A 78 2.08 3.91 -9.17
N ARG A 79 2.26 5.21 -9.35
CA ARG A 79 1.96 5.90 -10.62
C ARG A 79 3.19 5.88 -11.51
N LEU A 80 3.04 5.39 -12.74
CA LEU A 80 4.09 5.49 -13.75
C LEU A 80 4.07 6.87 -14.44
N PRO A 81 5.23 7.40 -14.86
CA PRO A 81 5.28 8.58 -15.71
C PRO A 81 4.60 8.28 -17.04
N GLN A 82 3.82 9.23 -17.55
CA GLN A 82 3.21 9.12 -18.88
C GLN A 82 4.33 9.14 -19.93
N SER A 83 4.36 8.16 -20.84
CA SER A 83 5.23 8.23 -22.01
C SER A 83 4.74 9.37 -22.92
N PRO A 84 5.62 10.29 -23.36
CA PRO A 84 5.26 11.33 -24.32
C PRO A 84 5.01 10.78 -25.73
N ILE A 85 5.39 9.53 -26.02
CA ILE A 85 5.29 8.94 -27.35
C ILE A 85 4.41 7.70 -27.29
N GLY A 86 3.21 7.83 -27.86
CA GLY A 86 2.41 6.72 -28.39
C GLY A 86 1.76 5.81 -27.37
N ASN A 87 0.60 6.19 -26.83
CA ASN A 87 -0.60 5.36 -26.88
C ASN A 87 -1.84 6.20 -26.53
N LEU A 88 -2.84 6.09 -27.42
CA LEU A 88 -4.07 6.88 -27.53
C LEU A 88 -5.13 6.55 -26.45
N LEU A 89 -4.71 6.17 -25.24
CA LEU A 89 -5.60 5.98 -24.10
C LEU A 89 -5.15 6.89 -22.94
N PRO A 90 -5.97 7.86 -22.49
CA PRO A 90 -5.64 8.79 -21.41
C PRO A 90 -5.71 8.12 -20.02
N GLY A 91 -5.28 6.87 -19.90
CA GLY A 91 -5.31 6.10 -18.66
C GLY A 91 -4.09 6.40 -17.80
N LEU A 92 -4.32 6.81 -16.56
CA LEU A 92 -3.28 6.76 -15.52
C LEU A 92 -2.81 5.32 -15.36
N GLN A 93 -1.57 5.01 -15.75
CA GLN A 93 -1.01 3.67 -15.56
C GLN A 93 -0.55 3.52 -14.11
N TYR A 94 -1.27 2.69 -13.37
CA TYR A 94 -0.94 2.33 -11.99
C TYR A 94 -0.54 0.85 -11.94
N ILE A 95 0.51 0.54 -11.18
CA ILE A 95 0.85 -0.85 -10.83
C ILE A 95 0.58 -1.05 -9.35
N HIS A 96 -0.06 -2.17 -9.00
CA HIS A 96 -0.31 -2.55 -7.62
C HIS A 96 0.78 -3.49 -7.11
N PHE A 97 1.17 -3.30 -5.86
CA PHE A 97 2.19 -4.09 -5.17
C PHE A 97 1.73 -4.48 -3.77
N GLY A 98 2.15 -5.66 -3.35
CA GLY A 98 2.19 -6.07 -1.95
C GLY A 98 3.61 -5.95 -1.40
N TYR A 99 3.75 -5.32 -0.23
CA TYR A 99 4.99 -5.30 0.52
C TYR A 99 4.83 -6.03 1.84
N ASN A 100 5.65 -7.07 2.03
CA ASN A 100 5.68 -7.81 3.28
C ASN A 100 6.57 -7.09 4.29
N VAL A 101 6.01 -6.62 5.40
CA VAL A 101 6.79 -5.85 6.40
C VAL A 101 7.83 -6.71 7.12
N LYS A 102 7.59 -8.03 7.26
CA LYS A 102 8.53 -8.94 7.94
C LYS A 102 9.69 -9.33 7.03
N THR A 103 9.41 -9.77 5.81
CA THR A 103 10.43 -10.25 4.87
C THR A 103 11.04 -9.14 4.03
N ARG A 104 10.41 -7.94 4.02
CA ARG A 104 10.76 -6.79 3.18
C ARG A 104 10.67 -7.07 1.68
N GLN A 105 10.00 -8.15 1.30
CA GLN A 105 9.82 -8.52 -0.10
C GLN A 105 8.69 -7.71 -0.73
N LEU A 106 8.95 -7.26 -1.96
CA LEU A 106 7.98 -6.60 -2.82
C LEU A 106 7.47 -7.61 -3.84
N THR A 107 6.15 -7.73 -3.97
CA THR A 107 5.50 -8.62 -4.95
C THR A 107 4.57 -7.79 -5.82
N LYS A 108 4.70 -7.91 -7.14
CA LYS A 108 3.76 -7.31 -8.09
C LYS A 108 2.43 -8.07 -8.01
N ILE A 109 1.32 -7.34 -7.94
CA ILE A 109 -0.01 -7.94 -8.01
C ILE A 109 -0.42 -7.94 -9.48
N GLU A 110 -0.65 -9.13 -10.03
CA GLU A 110 -1.02 -9.35 -11.44
C GLU A 110 -2.52 -9.09 -11.68
N ASP A 111 -2.94 -9.04 -12.95
CA ASP A 111 -4.34 -8.95 -13.41
C ASP A 111 -5.13 -7.65 -13.14
N ILE A 112 -4.44 -6.53 -12.87
CA ILE A 112 -5.04 -5.17 -12.86
C ILE A 112 -4.31 -4.30 -13.88
N ASP A 113 -4.61 -4.50 -15.17
CA ASP A 113 -3.83 -3.90 -16.26
C ASP A 113 -4.12 -2.42 -16.50
N VAL A 114 -5.36 -1.94 -16.31
CA VAL A 114 -5.75 -0.54 -16.60
C VAL A 114 -6.93 -0.09 -15.73
N GLY A 115 -6.74 0.95 -14.90
CA GLY A 115 -7.85 1.70 -14.27
C GLY A 115 -7.53 2.31 -12.90
N ASN A 116 -8.38 3.25 -12.45
CA ASN A 116 -8.34 3.83 -11.12
C ASN A 116 -9.24 3.04 -10.17
N PHE A 117 -8.82 1.83 -9.79
CA PHE A 117 -9.58 1.02 -8.85
C PHE A 117 -9.10 1.25 -7.42
N GLU A 118 -10.03 1.17 -6.48
CA GLU A 118 -9.75 1.12 -5.06
C GLU A 118 -9.79 -0.32 -4.60
N VAL A 119 -8.75 -0.74 -3.88
CA VAL A 119 -8.72 -2.05 -3.23
C VAL A 119 -9.30 -1.86 -1.84
N CYS A 120 -10.43 -2.51 -1.57
CA CYS A 120 -11.13 -2.43 -0.30
C CYS A 120 -11.16 -3.79 0.38
N LEU A 121 -11.01 -3.82 1.71
CA LEU A 121 -11.20 -5.04 2.50
C LEU A 121 -12.70 -5.27 2.72
N HIS A 122 -13.20 -6.44 2.33
CA HIS A 122 -14.56 -6.86 2.68
C HIS A 122 -14.56 -7.46 4.10
N THR A 123 -15.07 -6.73 5.09
CA THR A 123 -15.05 -7.15 6.51
C THR A 123 -16.18 -8.11 6.90
N ASN A 124 -17.14 -8.37 6.00
CA ASN A 124 -18.37 -9.12 6.30
C ASN A 124 -18.44 -10.45 5.53
N SER A 125 -17.37 -11.24 5.48
CA SER A 125 -17.47 -12.60 4.93
C SER A 125 -18.55 -13.38 5.67
N LEU A 126 -19.55 -13.87 4.91
CA LEU A 126 -20.81 -14.46 5.35
C LEU A 126 -20.70 -15.19 6.70
N VAL A 127 -21.28 -14.58 7.74
CA VAL A 127 -21.50 -15.26 9.02
C VAL A 127 -22.64 -16.25 8.78
N SER A 128 -22.31 -17.55 8.72
CA SER A 128 -23.33 -18.59 8.77
C SER A 128 -24.02 -18.52 10.13
N LEU A 129 -25.25 -18.02 10.15
CA LEU A 129 -26.11 -18.12 11.33
C LEU A 129 -26.34 -19.62 11.62
N PRO A 130 -26.20 -20.08 12.86
CA PRO A 130 -26.50 -21.48 13.19
C PRO A 130 -27.95 -21.75 12.81
N GLY A 131 -28.15 -22.72 11.90
CA GLY A 131 -29.47 -23.14 11.46
C GLY A 131 -30.31 -23.54 12.66
N THR A 132 -31.53 -23.01 12.72
CA THR A 132 -32.51 -23.39 13.74
C THR A 132 -32.74 -24.91 13.64
N PRO A 133 -32.63 -25.69 14.73
CA PRO A 133 -33.03 -27.09 14.69
C PRO A 133 -34.54 -27.15 14.38
N ALA A 134 -34.91 -28.01 13.43
CA ALA A 134 -36.29 -28.32 13.09
C ALA A 134 -37.01 -29.08 14.21
#